data_AF-A0A1Y1Z8C0-F1
#
_entry.id   AF-A0A1Y1Z8C0-F1
#
_cell.length_a   1.000
_cell.length_b   1.000
_cell.length_c   1.000
_cell.angle_alpha   90.00
_cell.angle_beta   90.00
_cell.angle_gamma   90.00
#
_symmetry.space_group_name_H-M   'P 1'
#
loop_
_entity.id
_entity.type
_entity.pdbx_description
1 polymer ?
#
loop_
_entity_poly.entity_id
_entity_poly.type
_entity_poly.pdbx_seq_one_letter_code
_entity_poly.pdbx_strand_id
1 'polypeptide(L)'
;MLFTLATLLLSLTAVKAACDTFQITNPAPSPQALVYRSGRPLTVSWDIGSSTVNQITGVNLAWAYAESDTSSMAISKIITSPLQASQRSVALTLPTNALLQASYYYELYVSTAEGQTCYFKTPSFYIRD
;
A
#
# COMPACT_ATOMS: atom_id res chain seq x y z
N MET A 1 18.66 -19.25 -35.53
CA MET A 1 17.66 -18.25 -35.13
C MET A 1 17.85 -17.98 -33.63
N LEU A 2 18.53 -16.90 -33.25
CA LEU A 2 18.60 -16.43 -31.86
C LEU A 2 17.50 -15.39 -31.70
N PHE A 3 16.38 -15.76 -31.10
CA PHE A 3 15.40 -14.81 -30.61
C PHE A 3 15.26 -14.96 -29.10
N THR A 4 15.16 -13.80 -28.44
CA THR A 4 14.48 -13.55 -27.17
C THR A 4 15.08 -14.16 -25.90
N LEU A 5 16.14 -13.53 -25.38
CA LEU A 5 16.37 -13.46 -23.92
C LEU A 5 16.45 -12.02 -23.39
N ALA A 6 16.70 -11.02 -24.25
CA ALA A 6 16.87 -9.63 -23.83
C ALA A 6 15.56 -8.92 -23.46
N THR A 7 14.42 -9.33 -24.00
CA THR A 7 13.12 -8.65 -23.79
C THR A 7 12.52 -8.87 -22.40
N LEU A 8 12.91 -9.94 -21.70
CA LEU A 8 12.38 -10.24 -20.36
C LEU A 8 13.09 -9.46 -19.25
N LEU A 9 14.36 -9.07 -19.43
CA LEU A 9 15.10 -8.27 -18.45
C LEU A 9 14.79 -6.77 -18.52
N LEU A 10 14.47 -6.26 -19.72
CA LEU A 10 14.11 -4.84 -19.93
C LEU A 10 12.79 -4.44 -19.26
N SER A 11 11.88 -5.39 -19.07
CA SER A 11 10.56 -5.13 -18.47
C SER A 11 10.62 -5.06 -16.94
N LEU A 12 11.46 -5.86 -16.28
CA LEU A 12 11.57 -5.81 -14.81
C LEU A 12 12.25 -4.53 -14.31
N THR A 13 13.25 -4.01 -15.02
CA THR A 13 13.92 -2.76 -14.64
C THR A 13 13.06 -1.53 -14.91
N ALA A 14 12.27 -1.54 -15.98
CA ALA A 14 11.35 -0.46 -16.31
C ALA A 14 10.23 -0.27 -15.28
N VAL A 15 9.65 -1.38 -14.78
CA VAL A 15 8.59 -1.36 -13.74
C VAL A 15 9.07 -0.73 -12.44
N LYS A 16 10.31 -1.01 -12.05
CA LYS A 16 10.90 -0.45 -10.84
C LYS A 16 11.16 1.06 -11.00
N ALA A 17 11.77 1.48 -12.11
CA ALA A 17 12.07 2.88 -12.39
C ALA A 17 10.84 3.80 -12.43
N ALA A 18 9.69 3.32 -12.92
CA ALA A 18 8.47 4.12 -13.03
C ALA A 18 7.85 4.48 -11.66
N CYS A 19 8.14 3.69 -10.63
CA CYS A 19 7.58 3.81 -9.28
C CYS A 19 8.60 4.20 -8.21
N ASP A 20 9.89 4.33 -8.56
CA ASP A 20 11.01 4.40 -7.62
C ASP A 20 10.93 5.56 -6.59
N THR A 21 10.26 6.66 -6.94
CA THR A 21 10.13 7.82 -6.04
C THR A 21 8.74 7.98 -5.43
N PHE A 22 7.81 7.06 -5.72
CA PHE A 22 6.54 7.00 -5.01
C PHE A 22 6.77 6.51 -3.59
N GLN A 23 6.25 7.23 -2.60
CA GLN A 23 6.44 6.89 -1.19
C GLN A 23 5.16 7.13 -0.40
N ILE A 24 4.88 6.22 0.54
CA ILE A 24 3.81 6.42 1.51
C ILE A 24 4.38 7.22 2.68
N THR A 25 3.77 8.37 2.96
CA THR A 25 4.25 9.33 3.96
C THR A 25 3.47 9.25 5.27
N ASN A 26 2.27 8.67 5.26
CA ASN A 26 1.46 8.42 6.46
C ASN A 26 0.64 7.14 6.29
N PRO A 27 0.48 6.29 7.32
CA PRO A 27 0.97 6.40 8.70
C PRO A 27 2.50 6.33 8.83
N ALA A 28 3.06 7.20 9.68
CA ALA A 28 4.47 7.14 10.07
C ALA A 28 4.75 5.89 10.94
N PRO A 29 5.99 5.35 10.94
CA PRO A 29 6.37 4.26 11.83
C PRO A 29 6.12 4.66 13.30
N SER A 30 5.33 3.89 14.03
CA SER A 30 5.04 4.16 15.44
C SER A 30 5.61 3.03 16.31
N PRO A 31 6.67 3.28 17.11
CA PRO A 31 7.26 2.22 17.95
C PRO A 31 6.32 1.78 19.08
N GLN A 32 5.43 2.65 19.59
CA GLN A 32 4.40 2.31 20.58
C GLN A 32 3.17 3.23 20.45
N ALA A 33 1.97 2.61 20.46
CA ALA A 33 0.68 3.18 20.90
C ALA A 33 0.01 4.33 20.12
N LEU A 34 0.01 4.35 18.78
CA LEU A 34 -1.14 4.98 18.10
C LEU A 34 -2.34 4.04 18.25
N VAL A 35 -3.13 4.23 19.29
CA VAL A 35 -4.35 3.46 19.53
C VAL A 35 -5.41 3.96 18.55
N TYR A 36 -5.45 3.35 17.37
CA TYR A 36 -6.58 3.54 16.47
C TYR A 36 -7.75 2.72 16.99
N ARG A 37 -8.90 3.38 17.15
CA ARG A 37 -10.17 2.73 17.46
C ARG A 37 -10.88 2.34 16.17
N SER A 38 -11.58 1.22 16.21
CA SER A 38 -12.39 0.78 15.10
C SER A 38 -13.46 1.84 14.77
N GLY A 39 -13.84 1.97 13.49
CA GLY A 39 -14.79 2.99 13.03
C GLY A 39 -14.25 4.43 12.96
N ARG A 40 -12.98 4.66 13.30
CA ARG A 40 -12.33 5.97 13.11
C ARG A 40 -11.67 6.07 11.74
N PRO A 41 -11.69 7.25 11.10
CA PRO A 41 -10.91 7.49 9.89
C PRO A 41 -9.42 7.54 10.23
N LEU A 42 -8.62 6.84 9.42
CA LEU A 42 -7.18 6.90 9.40
C LEU A 42 -6.74 7.38 8.01
N THR A 43 -6.02 8.49 7.97
CA THR A 43 -5.52 9.04 6.70
C THR A 43 -4.31 8.25 6.22
N VAL A 44 -4.37 7.75 5.00
CA VAL A 44 -3.19 7.29 4.25
C VAL A 44 -2.75 8.42 3.35
N SER A 45 -1.47 8.78 3.37
CA SER A 45 -0.91 9.85 2.54
C SER A 45 0.31 9.38 1.78
N TRP A 46 0.54 9.93 0.60
CA TRP A 46 1.66 9.57 -0.25
C TRP A 46 2.26 10.78 -0.98
N ASP A 47 3.54 10.64 -1.33
CA ASP A 47 4.24 11.48 -2.27
C ASP A 47 4.50 10.71 -3.56
N ILE A 48 4.19 11.32 -4.70
CA ILE A 48 4.48 10.77 -6.02
C ILE A 48 5.96 11.00 -6.38
N GLY A 49 6.62 12.01 -5.81
CA GLY A 49 7.97 12.39 -6.19
C GLY A 49 8.08 12.68 -7.69
N SER A 50 9.04 12.02 -8.34
CA SER A 50 9.24 12.04 -9.81
C SER A 50 8.62 10.82 -10.52
N SER A 51 7.80 10.02 -9.82
CA SER A 51 7.20 8.80 -10.34
C SER A 51 6.14 9.12 -11.41
N THR A 52 5.88 8.17 -12.29
CA THR A 52 4.79 8.24 -13.29
C THR A 52 3.50 7.59 -12.79
N VAL A 53 3.41 7.26 -11.50
CA VAL A 53 2.18 6.77 -10.84
C VAL A 53 1.07 7.80 -11.03
N ASN A 54 -0.04 7.36 -11.64
CA ASN A 54 -1.20 8.19 -11.90
C ASN A 54 -2.41 7.79 -11.05
N GLN A 55 -2.49 6.55 -10.60
CA GLN A 55 -3.62 6.06 -9.81
C GLN A 55 -3.19 5.14 -8.68
N ILE A 56 -3.95 5.20 -7.58
CA ILE A 56 -3.98 4.18 -6.53
C ILE A 56 -5.16 3.27 -6.85
N THR A 57 -4.91 2.04 -7.28
CA THR A 57 -5.93 1.10 -7.76
C THR A 57 -6.54 0.25 -6.65
N GLY A 58 -5.88 0.19 -5.50
CA GLY A 58 -6.39 -0.50 -4.33
C GLY A 58 -5.61 -0.15 -3.07
N VAL A 59 -6.31 -0.15 -1.95
CA VAL A 59 -5.71 -0.09 -0.62
C VAL A 59 -6.32 -1.15 0.26
N ASN A 60 -5.47 -2.01 0.81
CA ASN A 60 -5.88 -3.05 1.75
C ASN A 60 -5.32 -2.74 3.14
N LEU A 61 -6.06 -3.13 4.17
CA LEU A 61 -5.53 -3.22 5.53
C LEU A 61 -5.15 -4.68 5.81
N ALA A 62 -3.88 -4.90 6.11
CA ALA A 62 -3.32 -6.22 6.40
C ALA A 62 -2.64 -6.21 7.76
N TRP A 63 -2.50 -7.41 8.33
CA TRP A 63 -1.70 -7.66 9.53
C TRP A 63 -0.98 -8.99 9.32
N ALA A 64 0.17 -9.15 9.97
CA ALA A 64 0.90 -10.41 9.96
C ALA A 64 0.57 -11.18 11.24
N TYR A 65 0.20 -12.45 11.10
CA TYR A 65 0.23 -13.38 12.23
C TYR A 65 1.70 -13.54 12.64
N ALA A 66 2.00 -13.40 13.94
CA ALA A 66 3.34 -13.21 14.47
C ALA A 66 4.35 -14.37 14.28
N GLU A 67 4.10 -15.37 13.41
CA GLU A 67 4.97 -16.55 13.30
C GLU A 67 5.30 -17.06 11.88
N SER A 68 4.86 -16.42 10.79
CA SER A 68 5.48 -16.69 9.49
C SER A 68 5.33 -15.53 8.50
N ASP A 69 6.44 -15.16 7.88
CA ASP A 69 6.64 -14.04 6.94
C ASP A 69 5.83 -14.17 5.62
N THR A 70 4.88 -15.10 5.56
CA THR A 70 4.15 -15.49 4.35
C THR A 70 2.63 -15.51 4.51
N SER A 71 2.10 -15.30 5.72
CA SER A 71 0.65 -15.39 5.98
C SER A 71 0.06 -14.05 6.42
N SER A 72 0.16 -13.02 5.57
CA SER A 72 -0.61 -11.79 5.77
C SER A 72 -2.08 -12.05 5.43
N MET A 73 -2.99 -11.88 6.40
CA MET A 73 -4.42 -11.81 6.11
C MET A 73 -4.79 -10.35 5.84
N ALA A 74 -5.11 -10.03 4.58
CA ALA A 74 -5.78 -8.78 4.24
C ALA A 74 -7.21 -8.87 4.79
N ILE A 75 -7.54 -8.05 5.79
CA ILE A 75 -8.88 -8.07 6.41
C ILE A 75 -9.88 -7.34 5.50
N SER A 76 -9.45 -6.33 4.74
CA SER A 76 -10.38 -5.55 3.92
C SER A 76 -9.68 -4.82 2.78
N LYS A 77 -10.26 -4.91 1.57
CA LYS A 77 -10.07 -3.92 0.53
C LYS A 77 -10.90 -2.70 0.89
N ILE A 78 -10.25 -1.63 1.35
CA ILE A 78 -10.93 -0.45 1.87
C ILE A 78 -11.29 0.51 0.74
N ILE A 79 -10.45 0.57 -0.30
CA ILE A 79 -10.72 1.37 -1.50
C ILE A 79 -11.25 0.46 -2.61
N THR A 80 -12.51 0.69 -2.98
CA THR A 80 -13.22 -0.08 -4.02
C THR A 80 -13.18 0.60 -5.40
N SER A 81 -12.74 1.85 -5.50
CA SER A 81 -12.59 2.59 -6.75
C SER A 81 -11.22 3.28 -6.83
N PRO A 82 -10.56 3.30 -7.99
CA PRO A 82 -9.25 3.93 -8.13
C PRO A 82 -9.25 5.40 -7.70
N LEU A 83 -8.20 5.80 -7.00
CA LEU A 83 -7.95 7.19 -6.63
C LEU A 83 -6.92 7.80 -7.56
N GLN A 84 -7.05 9.09 -7.85
CA GLN A 84 -6.00 9.81 -8.59
C GLN A 84 -4.80 9.99 -7.66
N ALA A 85 -3.60 9.66 -8.14
CA ALA A 85 -2.38 9.83 -7.34
C ALA A 85 -2.17 11.30 -6.91
N SER A 86 -2.65 12.26 -7.70
CA SER A 86 -2.62 13.69 -7.37
C SER A 86 -3.45 14.10 -6.14
N GLN A 87 -4.34 13.23 -5.63
CA GLN A 87 -5.08 13.49 -4.39
C GLN A 87 -4.19 13.49 -3.15
N ARG A 88 -3.02 12.86 -3.21
CA ARG A 88 -1.98 12.77 -2.15
C ARG A 88 -2.39 12.12 -0.84
N SER A 89 -3.69 11.98 -0.57
CA SER A 89 -4.18 11.35 0.66
C SER A 89 -5.62 10.86 0.51
N VAL A 90 -5.99 9.94 1.40
CA VAL A 90 -7.36 9.44 1.55
C VAL A 90 -7.62 9.07 3.01
N ALA A 91 -8.79 9.45 3.52
CA ALA A 91 -9.27 9.00 4.82
C ALA A 91 -9.92 7.62 4.68
N LEU A 92 -9.40 6.63 5.41
CA LEU A 92 -9.89 5.25 5.41
C LEU A 92 -10.55 4.93 6.74
N THR A 93 -11.82 4.56 6.72
CA THR A 93 -12.50 4.13 7.95
C THR A 93 -12.12 2.70 8.29
N LEU A 94 -11.57 2.49 9.48
CA LEU A 94 -11.22 1.16 9.97
C LEU A 94 -12.50 0.33 10.22
N PRO A 95 -12.55 -0.94 9.76
CA PRO A 95 -13.70 -1.81 10.01
C PRO A 95 -13.99 -1.97 11.51
N THR A 96 -15.25 -1.87 11.92
CA THR A 96 -15.66 -1.92 13.33
C THR A 96 -15.74 -3.32 13.94
N ASN A 97 -15.87 -4.36 13.12
CA ASN A 97 -16.33 -5.67 13.59
C ASN A 97 -15.29 -6.80 13.43
N ALA A 98 -14.06 -6.49 13.01
CA ALA A 98 -13.12 -7.51 12.52
C ALA A 98 -11.64 -7.25 12.87
N LEU A 99 -11.34 -6.27 13.73
CA LEU A 99 -9.96 -5.94 14.06
C LEU A 99 -9.55 -6.57 15.40
N LEU A 100 -8.58 -7.46 15.35
CA LEU A 100 -7.87 -7.94 16.53
C LEU A 100 -6.90 -6.86 17.03
N GLN A 101 -6.60 -6.90 18.32
CA GLN A 101 -5.53 -6.07 18.89
C GLN A 101 -4.16 -6.58 18.40
N ALA A 102 -3.61 -5.94 17.37
CA ALA A 102 -2.39 -6.38 16.68
C ALA A 102 -1.71 -5.22 15.92
N SER A 103 -0.56 -5.52 15.32
CA SER A 103 0.13 -4.62 14.39
C SER A 103 -0.40 -4.80 12.98
N TYR A 104 -0.81 -3.69 12.35
CA TYR A 104 -1.34 -3.61 11.00
C TYR A 104 -0.45 -2.75 10.10
N TYR A 105 -0.64 -2.86 8.80
CA TYR A 105 -0.10 -1.96 7.79
C TYR A 105 -1.10 -1.84 6.64
N TYR A 106 -0.99 -0.76 5.87
CA TYR A 106 -1.71 -0.66 4.61
C TYR A 106 -0.84 -1.16 3.46
N GLU A 107 -1.48 -1.86 2.54
CA GLU A 107 -0.93 -2.25 1.24
C GLU A 107 -1.55 -1.37 0.17
N LEU A 108 -0.73 -0.68 -0.62
CA LEU A 108 -1.17 0.15 -1.73
C LEU A 108 -0.74 -0.50 -3.03
N TYR A 109 -1.72 -0.68 -3.92
CA TYR A 109 -1.50 -1.04 -5.31
C TYR A 109 -1.67 0.22 -6.13
N VAL A 110 -0.67 0.53 -6.94
CA VAL A 110 -0.66 1.72 -7.78
C VAL A 110 -0.43 1.35 -9.23
N SER A 111 -0.90 2.20 -10.13
CA SER A 111 -0.65 2.07 -11.55
C SER A 111 -0.04 3.35 -12.12
N THR A 112 0.73 3.20 -13.19
CA THR A 112 1.24 4.31 -14.00
C THR A 112 0.37 4.54 -15.23
N ALA A 113 0.55 5.67 -15.90
CA ALA A 113 -0.14 5.96 -17.16
C ALA A 113 0.14 4.92 -18.27
N GLU A 114 1.27 4.22 -18.18
CA GLU A 114 1.69 3.17 -19.12
C GLU A 114 1.18 1.77 -18.73
N GLY A 115 0.35 1.66 -17.69
CA GLY A 115 -0.23 0.40 -17.24
C GLY A 115 0.68 -0.47 -16.38
N GLN A 116 1.85 0.05 -15.98
CA GLN A 116 2.73 -0.65 -15.04
C GLN A 116 2.09 -0.60 -13.65
N THR A 117 2.23 -1.68 -12.87
CA THR A 117 1.66 -1.77 -11.52
C THR A 117 2.75 -1.98 -10.49
N CYS A 118 2.60 -1.30 -9.36
CA CYS A 118 3.57 -1.32 -8.28
C CYS A 118 2.87 -1.50 -6.94
N TYR A 119 3.63 -2.00 -5.98
CA TYR A 119 3.13 -2.41 -4.68
C TYR A 119 3.95 -1.76 -3.57
N PHE A 120 3.26 -1.18 -2.59
CA PHE A 120 3.88 -0.48 -1.46
C PHE A 120 3.22 -0.90 -0.15
N LYS A 121 4.01 -0.98 0.92
CA LYS A 121 3.54 -1.20 2.28
C LYS A 121 3.83 0.03 3.13
N THR A 122 2.89 0.42 3.99
CA THR A 122 3.20 1.37 5.05
C THR A 122 4.11 0.72 6.09
N PRO A 123 4.84 1.52 6.89
CA PRO A 123 5.26 1.08 8.20
C PRO A 123 4.10 0.50 9.00
N SER A 124 4.39 -0.46 9.86
CA SER A 124 3.38 -1.04 10.75
C SER A 124 2.93 -0.03 11.81
N PHE A 125 1.65 -0.08 12.16
CA PHE A 125 1.03 0.67 13.25
C PHE A 125 0.15 -0.26 14.08
N TYR A 126 -0.02 0.03 15.37
CA TYR A 126 -0.79 -0.82 16.27
C TYR A 126 -2.27 -0.42 16.27
N ILE A 127 -3.19 -1.36 16.42
CA ILE A 127 -4.61 -1.08 16.67
C ILE A 127 -4.97 -1.74 18.00
N ARG A 128 -5.64 -0.98 18.87
CA ARG A 128 -6.18 -1.45 20.15
C ARG A 128 -7.57 -0.84 20.30
N ASP A 129 -8.58 -1.69 20.44
CA ASP A 129 -9.94 -1.27 20.77
C ASP A 129 -10.19 -1.45 22.28
#